data_AF-A0A175A410-F1
#
_entry.id   AF-A0A175A410-F1
#
_cell.length_a   1.000
_cell.length_b   1.000
_cell.length_c   1.000
_cell.angle_alpha   90.00
_cell.angle_beta   90.00
_cell.angle_gamma   90.00
#
_symmetry.space_group_name_H-M   'P 1'
#
loop_
_entity.id
_entity.type
_entity.pdbx_description
1 polymer ?
#
loop_
_entity_poly.entity_id
_entity_poly.type
_entity_poly.pdbx_seq_one_letter_code
_entity_poly.pdbx_strand_id
1 'polypeptide(L)'
;MVDKEAWDEPVYEWRAYAVRCRYCGAEYESMSELENHMMDAIDNDDYNHGSYEVLYRNEQVDTIHHEAETHEEDIKEKRWVEDTAAYDETVITGYTCSCGATK
;
A
#
# COMPACT_ATOMS: atom_id res chain seq x y z
N MET A 1 3.95 -12.15 14.71
CA MET A 1 2.89 -11.78 13.71
C MET A 1 3.46 -10.64 12.85
N VAL A 2 2.73 -10.05 11.89
CA VAL A 2 3.28 -8.96 11.04
C VAL A 2 2.79 -7.62 11.55
N ASP A 3 3.71 -6.72 11.89
CA ASP A 3 3.42 -5.30 12.15
C ASP A 3 2.93 -4.63 10.86
N LYS A 4 1.83 -3.88 10.94
CA LYS A 4 1.31 -3.06 9.84
C LYS A 4 1.28 -1.61 10.26
N GLU A 5 1.83 -0.74 9.42
CA GLU A 5 1.69 0.71 9.58
C GLU A 5 0.24 1.15 9.35
N ALA A 6 -0.11 2.32 9.89
CA ALA A 6 -1.38 2.96 9.59
C ALA A 6 -1.45 3.28 8.09
N TRP A 7 -2.62 3.09 7.47
CA TRP A 7 -2.80 3.31 6.04
C TRP A 7 -4.23 3.75 5.71
N ASP A 8 -4.37 4.54 4.64
CA ASP A 8 -5.66 5.03 4.15
C ASP A 8 -6.13 4.19 2.95
N GLU A 9 -7.27 3.53 3.10
CA GLU A 9 -7.90 2.75 2.03
C GLU A 9 -8.77 3.64 1.14
N PRO A 10 -8.47 3.80 -0.16
CA PRO A 10 -9.27 4.62 -1.05
C PRO A 10 -10.63 3.98 -1.35
N VAL A 11 -11.72 4.74 -1.21
CA VAL A 11 -13.07 4.33 -1.59
C VAL A 11 -13.43 4.96 -2.93
N TYR A 12 -13.97 4.15 -3.85
CA TYR A 12 -14.31 4.58 -5.20
C TYR A 12 -15.80 4.41 -5.54
N GLU A 13 -16.35 5.34 -6.30
CA GLU A 13 -17.71 5.28 -6.85
C GLU A 13 -17.72 5.57 -8.36
N TRP A 14 -18.66 4.96 -9.09
CA TRP A 14 -18.93 5.33 -10.48
C TRP A 14 -19.84 6.55 -10.53
N ARG A 15 -19.33 7.65 -11.06
CA ARG A 15 -20.06 8.91 -11.19
C ARG A 15 -20.19 9.33 -12.64
N ALA A 16 -21.36 9.86 -12.99
CA ALA A 16 -21.56 10.51 -14.28
C ALA A 16 -20.71 11.78 -14.29
N TYR A 17 -19.90 11.98 -15.34
CA TYR A 17 -19.02 13.14 -15.46
C TYR A 17 -19.29 13.98 -16.71
N ALA A 18 -19.96 13.41 -17.71
CA ALA A 18 -20.30 14.10 -18.95
C ALA A 18 -21.47 13.42 -19.65
N VAL A 19 -22.06 14.14 -20.61
CA VAL A 19 -23.03 13.62 -21.57
C VAL A 19 -22.48 13.84 -22.97
N ARG A 20 -22.49 12.79 -23.79
CA ARG A 20 -21.89 12.81 -25.14
C ARG A 20 -22.95 12.73 -26.21
N CYS A 21 -22.88 13.60 -27.22
CA CYS A 21 -23.65 13.44 -28.45
C CYS A 21 -23.10 12.25 -29.25
N ARG A 22 -23.94 11.27 -29.58
CA ARG A 22 -23.49 10.04 -30.27
C ARG A 22 -23.12 10.27 -31.73
N TYR A 23 -23.62 11.34 -32.34
CA TYR A 23 -23.34 11.62 -33.75
C TYR A 23 -21.96 12.28 -33.93
N CYS A 24 -21.69 13.38 -33.23
CA CYS A 24 -20.44 14.12 -33.39
C CYS A 24 -19.36 13.78 -32.34
N GLY A 25 -19.73 13.09 -31.25
CA GLY A 25 -18.81 12.74 -30.17
C GLY A 25 -18.49 13.89 -29.20
N ALA A 26 -19.11 15.06 -29.34
CA ALA A 26 -18.92 16.17 -28.42
C ALA A 26 -19.46 15.82 -27.02
N GLU A 27 -18.69 16.17 -25.99
CA GLU A 27 -18.99 15.94 -24.59
C GLU A 27 -19.37 17.26 -23.91
N TYR A 28 -20.36 17.18 -23.03
CA TYR A 28 -20.95 18.31 -22.31
C TYR A 28 -21.02 17.99 -20.82
N GLU A 29 -20.89 19.00 -19.96
CA GLU A 29 -20.92 18.79 -18.50
C GLU A 29 -22.36 18.56 -18.00
N SER A 30 -23.36 18.99 -18.77
CA SER A 30 -24.76 18.86 -18.42
C SER A 30 -25.67 18.50 -19.60
N MET A 31 -26.85 17.97 -19.27
CA MET A 31 -27.92 17.74 -20.27
C MET A 31 -28.35 19.04 -20.95
N SER A 32 -28.35 20.17 -20.24
CA SER A 32 -28.78 21.46 -20.81
C SER A 32 -27.82 21.96 -21.89
N GLU A 33 -26.51 21.75 -21.71
CA GLU A 33 -25.52 22.10 -22.73
C GLU A 33 -25.63 21.21 -23.97
N LEU A 34 -25.87 19.90 -23.78
CA LEU A 34 -26.17 18.99 -24.87
C LEU A 34 -27.45 19.41 -25.61
N GLU A 35 -28.50 19.80 -24.89
CA GLU A 35 -29.76 20.27 -25.49
C GLU A 35 -29.55 21.53 -26.34
N ASN A 36 -28.76 22.50 -25.87
CA ASN A 36 -28.40 23.68 -26.67
C ASN A 36 -27.68 23.26 -27.96
N HIS A 37 -26.72 22.34 -27.88
CA HIS A 37 -26.04 21.80 -29.07
C HIS A 37 -27.01 21.11 -30.04
N MET A 38 -27.99 20.36 -29.53
CA MET A 38 -29.00 19.72 -30.36
C MET A 38 -29.91 20.75 -31.05
N MET A 39 -30.31 21.80 -30.34
CA MET A 39 -31.13 22.88 -30.89
C MET A 39 -30.37 23.69 -31.94
N ASP A 40 -29.11 24.04 -31.67
CA ASP A 40 -28.25 24.71 -32.64
C ASP A 40 -28.09 23.86 -33.91
N ALA A 41 -27.95 22.54 -33.80
CA ALA A 41 -27.89 21.65 -34.96
C ALA A 41 -29.20 21.68 -35.76
N ILE A 42 -30.35 21.66 -35.09
CA ILE A 42 -31.68 21.76 -35.72
C ILE A 42 -31.86 23.09 -36.46
N ASP A 43 -31.43 24.20 -35.87
CA ASP A 43 -31.49 25.54 -36.48
C ASP A 43 -30.59 25.65 -37.73
N ASN A 44 -29.63 24.73 -37.88
CA ASN A 44 -28.77 24.57 -39.05
C ASN A 44 -29.20 23.41 -39.97
N ASP A 45 -30.46 22.97 -39.87
CA ASP A 45 -31.04 21.87 -40.65
C ASP A 45 -30.32 20.51 -40.49
N ASP A 46 -29.59 20.29 -39.37
CA ASP A 46 -28.95 19.02 -39.04
C ASP A 46 -29.68 18.28 -37.90
N TYR A 47 -30.47 17.27 -38.29
CA TYR A 47 -31.28 16.47 -37.38
C TYR A 47 -30.57 15.22 -36.84
N ASN A 48 -29.28 15.00 -37.16
CA ASN A 48 -28.59 13.77 -36.76
C ASN A 48 -28.12 13.78 -35.29
N HIS A 49 -28.20 14.94 -34.63
CA HIS A 49 -27.64 15.17 -33.29
C HIS A 49 -28.54 14.71 -32.13
N GLY A 50 -29.71 14.13 -32.41
CA GLY A 50 -30.74 13.81 -31.42
C GLY A 50 -30.47 12.66 -30.43
N SER A 51 -29.32 11.99 -30.53
CA SER A 51 -28.98 10.84 -29.68
C SER A 51 -27.75 11.10 -28.82
N TYR A 52 -27.79 10.59 -27.57
CA TYR A 52 -26.75 10.83 -26.59
C TYR A 52 -26.43 9.60 -25.73
N GLU A 53 -25.36 9.70 -24.97
CA GLU A 53 -25.01 8.76 -23.90
C GLU A 53 -24.45 9.50 -22.68
N VAL A 54 -24.67 8.95 -21.49
CA VAL A 54 -24.08 9.47 -20.25
C VAL A 54 -22.78 8.71 -19.99
N LEU A 55 -21.69 9.46 -19.78
CA LEU A 55 -20.37 8.92 -19.53
C LEU A 55 -20.12 8.82 -18.02
N TYR A 56 -19.61 7.66 -17.61
CA TYR A 56 -19.28 7.37 -16.22
C TYR A 56 -17.78 7.14 -16.07
N ARG A 57 -17.23 7.58 -14.94
CA ARG A 57 -15.87 7.24 -14.53
C ARG A 57 -15.84 6.86 -13.07
N ASN A 58 -14.86 6.05 -12.70
CA ASN A 58 -14.63 5.66 -11.32
C ASN A 58 -13.80 6.76 -10.65
N GLU A 59 -14.37 7.40 -9.63
CA GLU A 59 -13.76 8.51 -8.89
C GLU A 59 -13.50 8.07 -7.45
N GLN A 60 -12.35 8.46 -6.89
CA GLN A 60 -12.14 8.31 -5.45
C GLN A 60 -13.01 9.35 -4.73
N VAL A 61 -13.85 8.89 -3.80
CA VAL A 61 -14.82 9.73 -3.11
C VAL A 61 -14.53 9.87 -1.62
N ASP A 62 -13.74 8.94 -1.07
CA ASP A 62 -13.44 8.90 0.35
C ASP A 62 -12.17 8.07 0.64
N THR A 63 -11.79 8.03 1.92
CA THR A 63 -10.73 7.20 2.47
C THR A 63 -11.15 6.62 3.81
N ILE A 64 -10.95 5.31 4.00
CA ILE A 64 -11.11 4.65 5.30
C ILE A 64 -9.74 4.58 5.97
N HIS A 65 -9.60 5.23 7.13
CA HIS A 65 -8.36 5.19 7.90
C HIS A 65 -8.24 3.88 8.69
N HIS A 66 -7.11 3.18 8.51
CA HIS A 66 -6.74 2.00 9.29
C HIS A 66 -5.56 2.36 10.20
N GLU A 67 -5.74 2.10 11.51
CA GLU A 67 -4.70 2.30 12.53
C GLU A 67 -3.57 1.29 12.39
N ALA A 68 -2.39 1.61 12.93
CA ALA A 68 -1.26 0.69 12.96
C ALA A 68 -1.57 -0.55 13.83
N GLU A 69 -1.26 -1.74 13.31
CA GLU A 69 -1.32 -2.99 14.07
C GLU A 69 0.09 -3.37 14.51
N THR A 70 0.40 -3.26 15.79
CA THR A 70 1.66 -3.74 16.36
C THR A 70 1.47 -5.09 17.03
N HIS A 71 2.30 -6.05 16.71
CA HIS A 71 2.37 -7.31 17.43
C HIS A 71 3.46 -7.25 18.50
N GLU A 72 3.06 -7.31 19.76
CA GLU A 72 4.01 -7.58 20.84
C GLU A 72 4.40 -9.07 20.80
N GLU A 73 5.61 -9.34 20.30
CA GLU A 73 6.26 -10.63 20.46
C GLU A 73 6.61 -10.80 21.96
N ASP A 74 5.74 -11.48 22.71
CA ASP A 74 5.94 -11.81 24.12
C ASP A 74 7.07 -12.87 24.23
N ILE A 75 8.34 -12.42 24.30
CA ILE A 75 9.52 -13.30 24.37
C ILE A 75 9.49 -14.11 25.67
N LYS A 76 8.93 -15.33 25.60
CA LYS A 76 8.93 -16.32 26.69
C LYS A 76 10.12 -17.27 26.67
N GLU A 77 11.22 -16.91 26.01
CA GLU A 77 12.43 -17.71 26.06
C GLU A 77 13.15 -17.53 27.40
N LYS A 78 13.01 -18.53 28.28
CA LYS A 78 13.90 -18.70 29.43
C LYS A 78 15.30 -19.01 28.88
N ARG A 79 16.15 -18.00 28.76
CA ARG A 79 17.58 -18.19 28.50
C ARG A 79 18.22 -18.86 29.72
N TRP A 80 18.57 -20.14 29.60
CA TRP A 80 19.41 -20.81 30.59
C TRP A 80 20.81 -20.19 30.51
N VAL A 81 21.25 -19.57 31.61
CA VAL A 81 22.64 -19.15 31.79
C VAL A 81 23.34 -20.29 32.51
N GLU A 82 24.27 -20.95 31.83
CA GLU A 82 25.17 -21.92 32.44
C GLU A 82 26.32 -21.15 33.11
N ASP A 83 26.29 -21.04 34.44
CA ASP A 83 27.45 -20.58 35.21
C ASP A 83 28.42 -21.77 35.37
N THR A 84 29.33 -21.94 34.40
CA THR A 84 30.47 -22.84 34.57
C THR A 84 31.56 -22.11 35.35
N ALA A 85 31.89 -22.60 36.55
CA ALA A 85 33.04 -22.08 37.29
C ALA A 85 34.31 -22.22 36.45
N ALA A 86 35.10 -21.15 36.35
CA ALA A 86 36.40 -21.18 35.70
C ALA A 86 37.29 -22.21 36.43
N TYR A 87 37.65 -23.28 35.74
CA TYR A 87 38.64 -24.23 36.22
C TYR A 87 40.02 -23.59 36.10
N ASP A 88 40.66 -23.32 37.24
CA ASP A 88 42.08 -22.94 37.27
C ASP A 88 42.93 -24.19 37.03
N GLU A 89 43.52 -24.30 35.84
CA GLU A 89 44.48 -25.35 35.52
C GLU A 89 45.82 -25.05 36.23
N THR A 90 46.12 -25.81 37.28
CA THR A 90 47.45 -25.75 37.91
C THR A 90 48.48 -26.41 36.99
N VAL A 91 49.09 -25.62 36.12
CA VAL A 91 50.21 -26.07 35.27
C VAL A 91 51.42 -26.33 36.17
N ILE A 92 51.67 -27.60 36.51
CA ILE A 92 52.92 -28.01 37.18
C ILE A 92 54.03 -28.04 36.12
N THR A 93 54.70 -26.91 35.91
CA THR A 93 55.97 -26.86 35.18
C THR A 93 57.13 -27.04 36.16
N GLY A 94 57.81 -28.19 36.11
CA GLY A 94 59.05 -28.35 36.87
C GLY A 94 59.39 -29.78 37.28
N TYR A 95 59.62 -30.69 36.32
CA TYR A 95 60.47 -31.85 36.59
C TYR A 95 61.91 -31.49 36.22
N THR A 96 62.69 -31.06 37.21
CA THR A 96 64.13 -30.86 37.04
C THR A 96 64.83 -32.22 37.03
N CYS A 97 65.23 -32.71 35.85
CA CYS A 97 66.11 -33.86 35.75
C CYS A 97 67.47 -33.54 36.39
N SER A 98 67.99 -34.41 37.25
CA SER A 98 69.34 -34.34 37.81
C SER A 98 70.47 -34.41 36.76
N CYS A 99 70.10 -34.60 35.49
CA CYS A 99 70.98 -34.61 34.33
C CYS A 99 71.22 -33.24 33.67
N GLY A 100 70.61 -32.15 34.16
CA GLY A 100 71.04 -30.79 33.84
C GLY A 100 70.81 -30.31 32.40
N ALA A 101 69.84 -30.86 31.68
CA ALA A 101 69.48 -30.38 30.34
C ALA A 101 68.07 -29.76 30.33
N THR A 102 67.97 -28.49 29.94
CA THR A 102 66.71 -27.79 29.63
C THR A 102 66.46 -27.80 28.12
N LYS A 103 65.19 -27.94 27.72
CA LYS A 103 64.70 -27.61 26.38
C LYS A 103 64.32 -26.13 26.31
#